data_AF-A0A958CP51-F1
#
_entry.id   AF-A0A958CP51-F1
#
_cell.length_a   1.000
_cell.length_b   1.000
_cell.length_c   1.000
_cell.angle_alpha   90.00
_cell.angle_beta   90.00
_cell.angle_gamma   90.00
#
_symmetry.space_group_name_H-M   'P 1'
#
loop_
_entity.id
_entity.type
_entity.pdbx_description
1 polymer ?
#
loop_
_entity_poly.entity_id
_entity_poly.type
_entity_poly.pdbx_seq_one_letter_code
_entity_poly.pdbx_strand_id
1 'polypeptide(L)' 'MAQTHRPKQPRVLVIGLDGATFRLIHPMIAAGQLPNLASLMADGVAGELRSTIQPSSEQAWSAFLTGQN' A
#
# COMPACT_ATOMS: atom_id res chain seq x y z
N MET A 1 37.65 -14.90 17.40
CA MET A 1 36.38 -15.03 16.66
C MET A 1 35.54 -13.79 16.96
N ALA A 2 35.63 -12.74 16.14
CA ALA A 2 34.83 -11.52 16.34
C ALA A 2 33.46 -11.70 15.66
N GLN A 3 32.38 -11.60 16.44
CA GLN A 3 31.02 -11.62 15.91
C GLN A 3 30.73 -10.25 15.29
N THR A 4 30.53 -10.20 13.97
CA THR A 4 30.14 -8.98 13.27
C THR A 4 28.66 -8.70 13.50
N HIS A 5 28.35 -7.65 14.27
CA HIS A 5 26.98 -7.18 14.48
C HIS A 5 26.49 -6.48 13.19
N ARG A 6 25.84 -7.24 12.29
CA ARG A 6 25.26 -6.67 11.06
C ARG A 6 24.03 -5.83 11.44
N PRO A 7 23.98 -4.54 11.11
CA PRO A 7 22.82 -3.71 11.42
C PRO A 7 21.58 -4.32 10.76
N LYS A 8 20.52 -4.49 11.55
CA LYS A 8 19.27 -5.10 11.10
C LYS A 8 18.66 -4.21 10.03
N GLN A 9 18.56 -4.74 8.81
CA GLN A 9 17.94 -4.01 7.70
C GLN A 9 16.46 -3.74 8.03
N PRO A 10 15.91 -2.59 7.59
CA PRO A 10 14.48 -2.32 7.71
C PRO A 10 13.68 -3.44 7.05
N ARG A 11 12.61 -3.89 7.72
CA ARG A 11 11.67 -4.85 7.13
C ARG A 11 10.59 -4.07 6.41
N VAL A 12 10.24 -4.51 5.20
CA VAL A 12 9.16 -3.92 4.39
C VAL A 12 7.97 -4.88 4.40
N LEU A 13 6.77 -4.33 4.59
CA LEU A 13 5.49 -5.01 4.41
C LEU A 13 4.71 -4.26 3.34
N VAL A 14 4.16 -4.99 2.38
CA VAL A 14 3.27 -4.41 1.35
C VAL A 14 1.89 -5.05 1.50
N ILE A 15 0.86 -4.22 1.54
CA ILE A 15 -0.54 -4.62 1.72
C ILE A 15 -1.31 -4.12 0.51
N GLY A 16 -1.96 -5.03 -0.22
CA GLY A 16 -2.90 -4.68 -1.27
C GLY A 16 -4.34 -4.87 -0.79
N LEU A 17 -5.21 -3.91 -1.10
CA LEU A 17 -6.62 -3.91 -0.74
C LEU A 17 -7.45 -3.83 -2.03
N ASP A 18 -8.14 -4.91 -2.39
CA ASP A 18 -8.98 -4.93 -3.60
C ASP A 18 -10.30 -4.16 -3.35
N GLY A 19 -10.73 -3.36 -4.34
CA GLY A 19 -11.93 -2.53 -4.26
C GLY A 19 -11.85 -1.31 -3.33
N ALA A 20 -10.70 -1.04 -2.69
CA ALA A 20 -10.52 0.01 -1.70
C ALA A 20 -10.20 1.38 -2.33
N THR A 21 -11.11 1.93 -3.12
CA THR A 21 -10.91 3.26 -3.75
C THR A 21 -10.90 4.40 -2.74
N PHE A 22 -10.22 5.51 -3.05
CA PHE A 22 -10.25 6.72 -2.20
C PHE A 22 -11.65 7.32 -2.04
N ARG A 23 -12.55 7.09 -3.00
CA ARG A 23 -13.97 7.47 -2.90
C ARG A 23 -14.70 6.77 -1.75
N LEU A 24 -14.26 5.57 -1.37
CA LEU A 24 -14.78 4.84 -0.20
C LEU A 24 -13.97 5.16 1.06
N ILE A 25 -12.64 5.17 0.95
CA ILE A 25 -11.73 5.36 2.09
C ILE A 25 -11.92 6.73 2.75
N HIS A 26 -12.00 7.82 1.97
CA HIS A 26 -12.06 9.17 2.56
C HIS A 26 -13.31 9.40 3.43
N PRO A 27 -14.54 9.06 2.97
CA PRO A 27 -15.72 9.15 3.84
C PRO A 27 -15.61 8.31 5.12
N MET A 28 -15.05 7.10 5.02
CA MET A 28 -14.88 6.22 6.19
C MET A 28 -13.84 6.76 7.19
N ILE A 29 -12.76 7.37 6.70
CA ILE A 29 -11.79 8.09 7.54
C ILE A 29 -12.47 9.28 8.23
N ALA A 30 -13.25 10.08 7.48
CA ALA A 30 -13.98 11.21 8.04
C ALA A 30 -15.01 10.79 9.11
N ALA A 31 -15.60 9.60 8.96
CA ALA A 31 -16.48 8.98 9.95
C ALA A 31 -15.75 8.33 11.14
N GLY A 32 -14.41 8.37 11.18
CA GLY A 32 -13.59 7.79 12.25
C GLY A 32 -13.47 6.26 12.21
N GLN A 33 -13.85 5.62 11.10
CA GLN A 33 -13.94 4.16 10.99
C GLN A 33 -12.60 3.48 10.62
N LEU A 34 -11.66 4.24 10.05
CA LEU A 34 -10.38 3.74 9.56
C LEU A 34 -9.18 4.46 10.23
N PRO A 35 -9.02 4.40 11.56
CA PRO A 35 -8.04 5.20 12.30
C PRO A 35 -6.59 4.89 11.91
N ASN A 36 -6.27 3.61 11.65
CA ASN A 36 -4.91 3.20 11.27
C ASN A 36 -4.54 3.71 9.86
N LEU A 37 -5.49 3.63 8.91
CA LEU A 37 -5.27 4.13 7.56
C LEU A 37 -5.19 5.66 7.53
N ALA A 38 -5.98 6.34 8.37
CA ALA A 38 -5.89 7.78 8.56
C ALA A 38 -4.51 8.22 9.05
N SER A 39 -3.94 7.56 10.07
CA SER A 39 -2.57 7.83 10.54
C SER A 39 -1.53 7.57 9.45
N LEU A 40 -1.61 6.44 8.73
CA LEU A 40 -0.68 6.15 7.63
C LEU A 40 -0.70 7.21 6.52
N MET A 41 -1.87 7.75 6.19
CA MET A 41 -2.01 8.82 5.19
C MET A 41 -1.50 10.17 5.70
N ALA A 42 -1.63 10.45 7.01
CA ALA A 42 -1.17 11.69 7.62
C ALA A 42 0.36 11.71 7.82
N ASP A 43 0.94 10.59 8.24
CA ASP A 43 2.37 10.44 8.53
C ASP A 43 3.19 10.01 7.29
N GLY A 44 2.51 9.76 6.17
CA GLY A 44 3.08 9.22 4.94
C GLY A 44 2.65 9.99 3.68
N VAL A 45 2.54 9.26 2.56
CA VAL A 45 2.13 9.82 1.27
C VAL A 45 1.02 8.96 0.69
N ALA A 46 -0.03 9.62 0.18
CA ALA A 46 -1.15 8.98 -0.49
C ALA A 46 -1.57 9.77 -1.73
N GLY A 47 -2.01 9.06 -2.76
CA GLY A 47 -2.47 9.66 -4.02
C GLY A 47 -2.94 8.61 -5.00
N GLU A 48 -3.73 9.03 -5.99
CA GLU A 48 -4.20 8.14 -7.05
C GLU A 48 -3.05 7.68 -7.94
N LEU A 49 -3.06 6.39 -8.29
CA LEU A 49 -2.09 5.78 -9.20
C LEU A 49 -2.79 5.33 -10.49
N ARG A 50 -2.03 5.32 -11.59
CA ARG A 50 -2.50 4.75 -12.86
C ARG A 50 -2.46 3.22 -12.77
N SER A 51 -3.58 2.58 -13.10
CA SER A 51 -3.68 1.12 -13.17
C SER A 51 -3.05 0.55 -14.46
N THR A 52 -3.21 -0.74 -14.69
CA THR A 52 -2.89 -1.43 -15.95
C THR A 52 -3.78 -0.94 -17.10
N ILE A 53 -3.43 -1.29 -18.35
CA ILE A 53 -4.18 -0.87 -19.55
C ILE A 53 -5.63 -1.32 -19.46
N GLN A 54 -5.87 -2.58 -19.10
CA GLN A 54 -7.18 -3.08 -18.73
C GLN A 54 -7.21 -3.19 -17.20
N PRO A 55 -8.02 -2.38 -16.50
CA PRO A 55 -8.04 -2.35 -15.03
C PRO A 55 -8.88 -3.51 -14.49
N SER A 56 -8.35 -4.73 -14.60
CA SER A 56 -8.91 -5.94 -13.98
C SER A 56 -8.01 -6.43 -12.85
N SER A 57 -8.60 -7.10 -11.84
CA SER A 57 -7.87 -7.55 -10.65
C SER A 57 -6.71 -8.47 -11.02
N GLU A 58 -6.92 -9.42 -11.93
CA GLU A 58 -5.88 -10.38 -12.34
C GLU A 58 -4.65 -9.71 -12.99
N GLN A 59 -4.86 -8.63 -13.76
CA GLN A 59 -3.75 -7.86 -14.34
C GLN A 59 -3.07 -6.99 -13.29
N ALA A 60 -3.84 -6.29 -12.46
CA ALA A 60 -3.31 -5.40 -11.44
C ALA A 60 -2.42 -6.13 -10.43
N TRP A 61 -2.84 -7.31 -9.96
CA TRP A 61 -2.05 -8.11 -9.00
C TRP A 61 -0.78 -8.69 -9.63
N SER A 62 -0.84 -9.12 -10.88
CA SER A 62 0.34 -9.62 -11.61
C SER A 62 1.37 -8.49 -11.82
N ALA A 63 0.92 -7.31 -12.21
CA ALA A 63 1.78 -6.14 -12.39
C ALA A 63 2.37 -5.66 -11.05
N PHE A 64 1.58 -5.64 -9.98
CA PHE A 64 2.03 -5.32 -8.63
C PHE A 64 3.15 -6.26 -8.14
N LEU A 65 3.01 -7.56 -8.35
CA LEU A 65 3.99 -8.55 -7.90
C LEU A 65 5.30 -8.49 -8.69
N THR A 66 5.22 -8.26 -9.99
CA THR A 66 6.38 -8.31 -10.91
C THR A 66 7.07 -6.95 -11.10
N GLY A 67 6.35 -5.85 -10.83
CA GLY A 67 6.81 -4.51 -11.16
C GLY A 67 6.79 -4.19 -12.66
N GLN A 68 6.06 -4.97 -13.47
CA GLN A 68 5.98 -4.84 -14.93
C GLN A 68 4.54 -4.64 -15.38
N ASN A 69 4.33 -3.80 -16.40
CA ASN A 69 3.04 -3.65 -17.10
C ASN A 69 2.99 -4.60 -18.28
#